data_AF-A0A1Y0DG77-F1
#
_entry.id   AF-A0A1Y0DG77-F1
#
_cell.length_a   1.000
_cell.length_b   1.000
_cell.length_c   1.000
_cell.angle_alpha   90.00
_cell.angle_beta   90.00
_cell.angle_gamma   90.00
#
_symmetry.space_group_name_H-M   'P 1'
#
loop_
_entity.id
_entity.type
_entity.pdbx_description
1 polymer ?
#
loop_
_entity_poly.entity_id
_entity_poly.type
_entity_poly.pdbx_seq_one_letter_code
_entity_poly.pdbx_strand_id
1 'polypeptide(L)'
;VNVKETGKVLLVNYKDIGNLTVTSIGAAPFLHDGGWDSSHRYFMTAANNSNKVAVIDSKDRRLSALVDVGKTPHPGRGANFVHPKYGPVWSTSHLGDGSISLIGTDPKNHPQYAWKKVAELQGQGGGSLFIKTHPKS
;
A
#
# COMPACT_ATOMS: atom_id res chain seq x y z
N VAL A 1 -10.44 1.15 7.77
CA VAL A 1 -9.86 1.61 9.05
C VAL A 1 -8.70 0.71 9.41
N ASN A 2 -7.53 1.27 9.71
CA ASN A 2 -6.39 0.49 10.19
C ASN A 2 -6.44 0.42 11.72
N VAL A 3 -6.39 -0.79 12.27
CA VAL A 3 -6.26 -1.05 13.71
C VAL A 3 -4.80 -1.45 13.95
N LYS A 4 -3.99 -0.45 14.29
CA LYS A 4 -2.52 -0.47 14.22
C LYS A 4 -1.90 -1.64 14.97
N GLU A 5 -2.12 -1.75 16.27
CA GLU A 5 -1.41 -2.69 17.15
C GLU A 5 -1.81 -4.15 16.86
N THR A 6 -3.09 -4.39 16.55
CA THR A 6 -3.59 -5.74 16.24
C THR A 6 -3.38 -6.15 14.79
N GLY A 7 -2.89 -5.24 13.94
CA GLY A 7 -2.63 -5.51 12.53
C GLY A 7 -3.87 -5.86 11.72
N LYS A 8 -5.02 -5.24 12.04
CA LYS A 8 -6.29 -5.51 11.35
C LYS A 8 -6.70 -4.34 10.47
N VAL A 9 -7.20 -4.63 9.29
CA VAL A 9 -7.91 -3.66 8.44
C VAL A 9 -9.40 -3.94 8.55
N LEU A 10 -10.17 -2.95 8.99
CA LEU A 10 -11.62 -3.03 9.05
C LEU A 10 -12.24 -2.34 7.85
N LEU A 11 -13.05 -3.08 7.09
CA LEU A 11 -13.95 -2.54 6.07
C LEU A 11 -15.31 -2.36 6.75
N VAL A 12 -15.64 -1.11 7.07
CA VAL A 12 -16.86 -0.75 7.79
C VAL A 12 -17.92 -0.35 6.77
N ASN A 13 -19.02 -1.09 6.71
CA ASN A 13 -20.17 -0.74 5.89
C ASN A 13 -21.05 0.24 6.66
N TYR A 14 -21.04 1.50 6.25
CA TYR A 14 -21.80 2.58 6.87
C TYR A 14 -23.19 2.80 6.25
N LYS A 15 -23.68 1.89 5.39
CA LYS A 15 -25.03 1.99 4.79
C LYS A 15 -26.15 1.97 5.85
N ASP A 16 -25.94 1.23 6.92
CA ASP A 16 -26.83 1.18 8.09
C ASP A 16 -25.97 1.27 9.35
N ILE A 17 -26.05 2.41 10.03
CA ILE A 17 -25.25 2.70 11.23
C ILE A 17 -25.89 2.06 12.48
N GLY A 18 -27.19 1.73 12.44
CA GLY A 18 -27.86 0.99 13.51
C GLY A 18 -27.49 -0.50 13.51
N ASN A 19 -27.26 -1.08 12.32
CA ASN A 19 -26.90 -2.48 12.12
C ASN A 19 -25.56 -2.63 11.38
N LEU A 20 -24.48 -2.12 11.99
CA LEU A 20 -23.16 -2.06 11.36
C LEU A 20 -22.65 -3.45 10.94
N THR A 21 -22.31 -3.57 9.67
CA THR A 21 -21.57 -4.73 9.14
C THR A 21 -20.09 -4.37 8.99
N VAL A 22 -19.21 -5.18 9.59
CA VAL A 22 -17.76 -4.98 9.54
C VAL A 22 -17.06 -6.25 9.05
N THR A 23 -16.24 -6.12 8.01
CA THR A 23 -15.28 -7.17 7.65
C THR A 23 -13.94 -6.85 8.32
N SER A 24 -13.45 -7.77 9.14
CA SER A 24 -12.15 -7.67 9.82
C SER A 24 -11.13 -8.53 9.10
N ILE A 25 -10.11 -7.90 8.53
CA ILE A 25 -9.07 -8.57 7.74
C ILE A 25 -7.76 -8.53 8.52
N GLY A 26 -7.18 -9.70 8.79
CA GLY A 26 -5.82 -9.78 9.31
C GLY A 26 -4.81 -9.35 8.25
N ALA A 27 -3.88 -8.48 8.61
CA ALA A 27 -2.80 -8.00 7.75
C ALA A 27 -1.46 -8.20 8.45
N ALA A 28 -0.86 -7.15 9.01
CA ALA A 28 0.36 -7.21 9.80
C ALA A 28 0.31 -6.15 10.91
N PRO A 29 0.89 -6.39 12.10
CA PRO A 29 0.94 -5.39 13.17
C PRO A 29 1.62 -4.08 12.74
N PHE A 30 1.35 -3.01 13.47
CA PHE A 30 1.88 -1.66 13.21
C PHE A 30 1.43 -1.05 11.89
N LEU A 31 0.17 -1.32 11.50
CA LEU A 31 -0.46 -0.60 10.40
C LEU A 31 -0.47 0.90 10.67
N HIS A 32 -0.06 1.68 9.68
CA HIS A 32 0.05 3.12 9.79
C HIS A 32 -0.79 3.78 8.69
N ASP A 33 -0.13 4.41 7.74
CA ASP A 33 -0.69 5.13 6.61
C ASP A 33 -0.73 4.27 5.34
N GLY A 34 -1.35 4.81 4.30
CA GLY A 34 -1.62 4.08 3.08
C GLY A 34 -2.53 4.87 2.14
N GLY A 35 -2.67 4.36 0.92
CA GLY A 35 -3.53 4.94 -0.10
C GLY A 35 -4.01 3.91 -1.11
N TRP A 36 -4.89 4.38 -1.97
CA TRP A 36 -5.43 3.56 -3.05
C TRP A 36 -4.43 3.42 -4.19
N ASP A 37 -4.43 2.26 -4.83
CA ASP A 37 -3.86 2.11 -6.16
C ASP A 37 -4.58 3.00 -7.18
N SER A 38 -3.99 3.19 -8.36
CA SER A 38 -4.57 4.04 -9.42
C SER A 38 -6.01 3.68 -9.84
N SER A 39 -6.44 2.42 -9.68
CA SER A 39 -7.80 1.97 -10.01
C SER A 39 -8.82 2.18 -8.88
N HIS A 40 -8.37 2.66 -7.71
CA HIS A 40 -9.18 2.79 -6.50
C HIS A 40 -9.84 1.47 -6.04
N ARG A 41 -9.22 0.32 -6.32
CA ARG A 41 -9.71 -0.99 -5.89
C ARG A 41 -8.90 -1.54 -4.73
N TYR A 42 -7.58 -1.39 -4.77
CA TYR A 42 -6.67 -1.98 -3.83
C TYR A 42 -6.15 -0.93 -2.86
N PHE A 43 -6.35 -1.17 -1.57
CA PHE A 43 -5.80 -0.31 -0.52
C PHE A 43 -4.42 -0.82 -0.14
N MET A 44 -3.41 0.03 -0.36
CA MET A 44 -2.00 -0.21 -0.09
C MET A 44 -1.64 0.48 1.22
N THR A 45 -1.26 -0.26 2.26
CA THR A 45 -0.96 0.34 3.57
C THR A 45 0.30 -0.22 4.20
N ALA A 46 1.10 0.66 4.80
CA ALA A 46 2.35 0.32 5.45
C ALA A 46 2.09 -0.32 6.83
N ALA A 47 2.68 -1.49 7.05
CA ALA A 47 2.95 -2.06 8.36
C ALA A 47 4.39 -1.70 8.73
N ASN A 48 4.58 -0.49 9.24
CA ASN A 48 5.87 0.20 9.16
C ASN A 48 6.98 -0.50 9.95
N ASN A 49 6.72 -0.89 11.19
CA ASN A 49 7.67 -1.60 12.04
C ASN A 49 7.83 -3.09 11.67
N SER A 50 7.20 -3.52 10.58
CA SER A 50 7.35 -4.86 9.99
C SER A 50 7.97 -4.82 8.60
N ASN A 51 8.34 -3.64 8.08
CA ASN A 51 8.91 -3.46 6.73
C ASN A 51 8.05 -4.05 5.60
N LYS A 52 6.72 -3.98 5.77
CA LYS A 52 5.74 -4.58 4.84
C LYS A 52 4.72 -3.56 4.35
N VAL A 53 4.21 -3.80 3.15
CA VAL A 53 3.00 -3.17 2.62
C VAL A 53 1.91 -4.23 2.50
N ALA A 54 0.80 -4.03 3.21
CA ALA A 54 -0.39 -4.84 3.08
C ALA A 54 -1.26 -4.33 1.92
N VAL A 55 -1.75 -5.26 1.11
CA VAL A 55 -2.62 -4.99 -0.03
C VAL A 55 -3.99 -5.59 0.25
N ILE A 56 -5.02 -4.75 0.31
CA ILE A 56 -6.39 -5.16 0.57
C ILE A 56 -7.23 -4.96 -0.69
N ASP A 57 -7.86 -6.01 -1.21
CA ASP A 57 -8.88 -5.89 -2.25
C ASP A 57 -10.18 -5.39 -1.61
N SER A 58 -10.52 -4.12 -1.83
CA SER A 58 -11.73 -3.55 -1.23
C SER A 58 -13.02 -4.08 -1.86
N LYS A 59 -12.95 -4.56 -3.10
CA LYS A 59 -14.10 -5.14 -3.81
C LYS A 59 -14.40 -6.54 -3.28
N ASP A 60 -13.37 -7.37 -3.21
CA ASP A 60 -13.50 -8.76 -2.77
C ASP A 60 -13.37 -8.93 -1.25
N ARG A 61 -13.09 -7.84 -0.53
CA ARG A 61 -13.00 -7.73 0.93
C ARG A 61 -12.00 -8.72 1.56
N ARG A 62 -10.83 -8.88 0.94
CA ARG A 62 -9.77 -9.80 1.42
C ARG A 62 -8.38 -9.20 1.36
N LEU A 63 -7.45 -9.77 2.13
CA LEU A 63 -6.02 -9.55 1.96
C LEU A 63 -5.57 -10.20 0.64
N SER A 64 -4.95 -9.41 -0.23
CA SER A 64 -4.38 -9.88 -1.49
C SER A 64 -2.91 -10.27 -1.33
N ALA A 65 -2.14 -9.49 -0.55
CA ALA A 65 -0.72 -9.72 -0.35
C ALA A 65 -0.15 -8.96 0.85
N LEU A 66 0.99 -9.45 1.34
CA LEU A 66 1.93 -8.72 2.19
C LEU A 66 3.26 -8.64 1.46
N VAL A 67 3.68 -7.43 1.10
CA VAL A 67 4.86 -7.19 0.25
C VAL A 67 5.99 -6.65 1.10
N ASP A 68 7.14 -7.34 1.13
CA ASP A 68 8.35 -6.85 1.80
C ASP A 68 9.00 -5.70 1.03
N VAL A 69 9.41 -4.67 1.77
CA VAL A 69 10.01 -3.44 1.24
C VAL A 69 11.23 -3.03 2.09
N GLY A 70 11.75 -1.81 1.89
CA GLY A 70 12.84 -1.26 2.69
C GLY A 70 12.44 -1.01 4.16
N LYS A 71 13.30 -0.33 4.91
CA LYS A 71 13.14 -0.13 6.35
C LYS A 71 12.14 0.98 6.67
N THR A 72 11.12 0.65 7.46
CA THR A 72 10.11 1.61 7.94
C THR A 72 9.46 2.40 6.80
N PRO A 73 8.65 1.75 5.94
CA PRO A 73 7.93 2.44 4.87
C PRO A 73 7.01 3.52 5.45
N HIS A 74 7.04 4.72 4.85
CA HIS A 74 6.23 5.86 5.25
C HIS A 74 5.65 6.57 4.02
N PRO A 75 4.57 6.03 3.42
CA PRO A 75 4.06 6.50 2.12
C PRO A 75 3.28 7.82 2.17
N GLY A 76 2.71 8.21 3.31
CA GLY A 76 1.51 9.02 3.32
C GLY A 76 0.37 8.28 2.62
N ARG A 77 -0.08 8.80 1.47
CA ARG A 77 -0.99 8.08 0.55
C ARG A 77 -0.26 7.29 -0.55
N GLY A 78 1.06 7.44 -0.62
CA GLY A 78 1.89 6.98 -1.71
C GLY A 78 1.69 7.77 -3.00
N ALA A 79 2.33 7.29 -4.06
CA ALA A 79 2.27 7.87 -5.39
C ALA A 79 2.00 6.77 -6.42
N ASN A 80 1.07 7.03 -7.34
CA ASN A 80 0.70 6.10 -8.41
C ASN A 80 1.19 6.65 -9.75
N PHE A 81 1.80 5.80 -10.58
CA PHE A 81 2.17 6.15 -11.96
C PHE A 81 2.31 4.89 -12.80
N VAL A 82 2.41 5.06 -14.13
CA VAL A 82 2.67 3.96 -15.06
C VAL A 82 4.17 3.90 -15.32
N HIS A 83 4.82 2.85 -14.83
CA HIS A 83 6.23 2.60 -15.12
C HIS A 83 6.38 2.01 -16.53
N PRO A 84 7.28 2.51 -17.39
CA PRO A 84 7.40 2.07 -18.79
C PRO A 84 7.56 0.56 -18.98
N LYS A 85 8.23 -0.11 -18.05
CA LYS A 85 8.47 -1.57 -18.08
C LYS A 85 7.48 -2.40 -17.26
N TYR A 86 6.97 -1.85 -16.16
CA TYR A 86 6.26 -2.64 -15.13
C TYR A 86 4.75 -2.39 -15.12
N GLY A 87 4.27 -1.44 -15.94
CA GLY A 87 2.88 -1.04 -15.93
C GLY A 87 2.53 -0.18 -14.71
N PRO A 88 1.25 -0.17 -14.27
CA PRO A 88 0.82 0.56 -13.10
C PRO A 88 1.55 0.11 -11.83
N VAL A 89 2.16 1.08 -11.13
CA VAL A 89 2.83 0.89 -9.85
C VAL A 89 2.36 1.89 -8.81
N TRP A 90 2.40 1.47 -7.55
CA TRP A 90 2.29 2.33 -6.38
C TRP A 90 3.64 2.37 -5.66
N SER A 91 4.08 3.55 -5.24
CA SER A 91 5.39 3.74 -4.61
C SER A 91 5.31 4.28 -3.18
N THR A 92 6.24 3.82 -2.33
CA THR A 92 6.48 4.32 -0.98
C THR A 92 7.95 4.68 -0.80
N SER A 93 8.24 5.79 -0.12
CA SER A 93 9.55 6.06 0.43
C SER A 93 9.71 5.44 1.83
N HIS A 94 10.93 5.46 2.34
CA HIS A 94 11.29 4.80 3.59
C HIS A 94 11.95 5.77 4.55
N LEU A 95 11.43 5.80 5.78
CA LEU A 95 12.00 6.59 6.87
C LEU A 95 13.38 6.03 7.28
N GLY A 96 13.54 4.70 7.24
CA GLY A 96 14.67 4.01 7.84
C GLY A 96 15.94 3.91 6.98
N ASP A 97 15.84 4.05 5.65
CA ASP A 97 17.00 3.83 4.77
C ASP A 97 17.06 4.71 3.50
N GLY A 98 16.04 5.54 3.24
CA GLY A 98 16.03 6.44 2.08
C GLY A 98 15.74 5.78 0.74
N SER A 99 15.46 4.47 0.73
CA SER A 99 15.00 3.79 -0.47
C SER A 99 13.57 4.20 -0.85
N ILE A 100 13.21 3.98 -2.11
CA ILE A 100 11.84 4.12 -2.63
C ILE A 100 11.47 2.81 -3.31
N SER A 101 10.50 2.08 -2.77
CA SER A 101 10.03 0.82 -3.36
C SER A 101 8.85 1.06 -4.28
N LEU A 102 8.87 0.41 -5.45
CA LEU A 102 7.76 0.39 -6.41
C LEU A 102 7.09 -0.99 -6.35
N ILE A 103 5.77 -1.01 -6.19
CA ILE A 103 4.97 -2.23 -6.13
C ILE A 103 4.01 -2.25 -7.32
N GLY A 104 3.98 -3.34 -8.09
CA GLY A 104 3.03 -3.50 -9.19
C GLY A 104 1.58 -3.64 -8.70
N THR A 105 0.64 -2.94 -9.33
CA THR A 105 -0.77 -2.88 -8.87
C THR A 105 -1.81 -3.35 -9.89
N ASP A 106 -1.38 -3.94 -11.01
CA ASP A 106 -2.29 -4.41 -12.06
C ASP A 106 -2.28 -5.94 -12.22
N PRO A 107 -3.08 -6.68 -11.43
CA PRO A 107 -3.19 -8.13 -11.54
C PRO A 107 -3.85 -8.63 -12.81
N LYS A 108 -4.43 -7.75 -13.66
CA LYS A 108 -5.11 -8.18 -14.88
C LYS A 108 -4.17 -8.18 -16.09
N ASN A 109 -3.51 -7.07 -16.36
CA ASN A 109 -2.66 -6.95 -17.56
C ASN A 109 -1.17 -7.13 -17.25
N HIS A 110 -0.77 -7.00 -15.98
CA HIS A 110 0.61 -7.17 -15.52
C HIS A 110 0.71 -8.20 -14.37
N PRO A 111 0.09 -9.40 -14.50
CA PRO A 111 -0.01 -10.37 -13.41
C PRO A 111 1.35 -10.84 -12.88
N GLN A 112 2.40 -10.85 -13.72
CA GLN A 112 3.76 -11.21 -13.32
C GLN A 112 4.37 -10.24 -12.29
N TYR A 113 3.89 -8.99 -12.25
CA TYR A 113 4.38 -7.91 -11.40
C TYR A 113 3.43 -7.54 -10.25
N ALA A 114 2.16 -7.92 -10.36
CA ALA A 114 1.16 -7.59 -9.36
C ALA A 114 1.57 -8.08 -7.96
N TRP A 115 1.50 -7.16 -7.00
CA TRP A 115 1.80 -7.39 -5.59
C TRP A 115 3.25 -7.83 -5.31
N LYS A 116 4.18 -7.43 -6.19
CA LYS A 116 5.61 -7.61 -5.99
C LYS A 116 6.30 -6.26 -5.99
N LYS A 117 7.34 -6.13 -5.17
CA LYS A 117 8.32 -5.05 -5.30
C LYS A 117 9.08 -5.25 -6.61
N VAL A 118 8.81 -4.41 -7.60
CA VAL A 118 9.37 -4.53 -8.96
C VAL A 118 10.65 -3.74 -9.16
N ALA A 119 10.87 -2.72 -8.33
CA ALA A 119 12.06 -1.90 -8.37
C ALA A 119 12.28 -1.22 -7.01
N GLU A 120 13.52 -0.79 -6.81
CA GLU A 120 13.94 0.09 -5.73
C GLU A 120 14.74 1.24 -6.33
N LEU A 121 14.43 2.46 -5.92
CA LEU A 121 15.16 3.67 -6.26
C LEU A 121 15.81 4.24 -5.00
N GLN A 122 16.88 5.01 -5.17
CA GLN A 122 17.52 5.73 -4.08
C GLN A 122 16.96 7.16 -4.01
N GLY A 123 16.38 7.53 -2.88
CA GLY A 123 16.01 8.92 -2.56
C GLY A 123 17.21 9.71 -2.02
N GLN A 124 16.94 10.90 -1.47
CA GLN A 124 17.99 11.79 -0.93
C GLN A 124 18.70 11.21 0.31
N GLY A 125 18.07 10.27 1.03
CA GLY A 125 18.56 9.67 2.27
C GLY A 125 17.42 9.24 3.17
N GLY A 126 17.74 8.72 4.35
CA GLY A 126 16.74 8.39 5.39
C GLY A 126 15.96 9.61 5.86
N GLY A 127 14.86 9.39 6.58
CA GLY A 127 14.00 10.49 7.07
C GLY A 127 12.85 10.88 6.13
N SER A 128 12.64 10.17 5.01
CA SER A 128 11.54 10.48 4.10
C SER A 128 10.18 10.15 4.71
N LEU A 129 9.25 11.11 4.62
CA LEU A 129 7.88 10.98 5.15
C LEU A 129 6.81 10.91 4.06
N PHE A 130 7.08 11.47 2.88
CA PHE A 130 6.08 11.59 1.83
C PHE A 130 6.71 11.41 0.46
N ILE A 131 5.93 10.82 -0.46
CA ILE A 131 6.22 10.74 -1.88
C ILE A 131 4.98 11.20 -2.67
N LYS A 132 5.21 11.90 -3.79
CA LYS A 132 4.13 12.44 -4.63
C LYS A 132 4.44 12.40 -6.12
N THR A 133 3.36 12.34 -6.89
CA THR A 133 3.33 12.51 -8.35
C THR A 133 1.91 12.94 -8.75
N HIS A 134 1.72 13.24 -10.03
CA HIS A 134 0.43 13.53 -10.64
C HIS A 134 0.37 12.97 -12.07
N PRO A 135 -0.79 12.53 -12.59
CA PRO A 135 -0.91 12.01 -13.97
C PRO A 135 -0.53 12.97 -15.10
N LYS A 136 -0.24 14.23 -14.80
CA LYS A 136 0.13 15.30 -15.77
C LYS A 136 1.51 15.91 -15.47
N SER A 137 2.28 15.28 -14.57
CA SER A 137 3.66 15.67 -14.29
C SER A 137 4.62 15.03 -15.28
#